data_AF-A0A2V8T575-F1
#
_entry.id   AF-A0A2V8T575-F1
#
_cell.length_a   1.000
_cell.length_b   1.000
_cell.length_c   1.000
_cell.angle_alpha   90.00
_cell.angle_beta   90.00
_cell.angle_gamma   90.00
#
_symmetry.space_group_name_H-M   'P 1'
#
loop_
_entity.id
_entity.type
_entity.pdbx_description
1 polymer ?
#
loop_
_entity_poly.entity_id
_entity_poly.type
_entity_poly.pdbx_seq_one_letter_code
_entity_poly.pdbx_strand_id
1 'polypeptide(L)'
;MSAASRTSFLAARLLFGAYVLLTSFYCLLVYIPFTYHELIEFHLLGWVTAFARLHHFLFWPVFASALATIRGDFRTPTRAAAWAFALFGAVAGFWLALHPLLPSLRNDSWSYLASLLTLLPLLALCVIDVLACWPAIRRVRSASGHDWPAFLASIQAAVFLSGLYFVLTWLHSRSAAEPPFSATERIASLGFSLVSHMVVFLGAFVSVCLARSLAGMSRNPAPLEFLLCVVLAAAAGFAAVRGLILSAVSLSGARADLFALLCGICVASALGGAALRINAGREEEAPNGLLVLLSPLAPPPRFSSAGRVAWIVGLAVATGAITLRASVMDWNYLIQKLTAAAAWVLAFAFFQSTGEARATRSDPLPLLLAGSLFGLAAYGGLE
;
A
#
# COMPACT_ATOMS: atom_id res chain seq x y z
N MET A 1 -6.24 15.16 -15.19
CA MET A 1 -6.84 13.84 -15.54
C MET A 1 -8.31 13.82 -15.13
N SER A 2 -9.22 13.37 -16.00
CA SER A 2 -10.62 13.11 -15.62
C SER A 2 -10.72 11.94 -14.65
N ALA A 3 -11.82 11.80 -13.90
CA ALA A 3 -12.02 10.70 -12.96
C ALA A 3 -11.91 9.32 -13.64
N ALA A 4 -12.56 9.14 -14.81
CA ALA A 4 -12.47 7.92 -15.59
C ALA A 4 -11.04 7.61 -16.05
N SER A 5 -10.29 8.61 -16.54
CA SER A 5 -8.88 8.42 -16.93
C SER A 5 -7.96 8.11 -15.74
N ARG A 6 -8.29 8.62 -14.55
CA ARG A 6 -7.56 8.31 -13.32
C ARG A 6 -7.82 6.88 -12.88
N THR A 7 -9.07 6.42 -12.92
CA THR A 7 -9.43 5.05 -12.57
C THR A 7 -8.77 4.03 -13.52
N SER A 8 -8.81 4.27 -14.84
CA SER A 8 -8.16 3.37 -15.79
C SER A 8 -6.63 3.34 -15.64
N PHE A 9 -6.01 4.50 -15.41
CA PHE A 9 -4.58 4.59 -15.09
C PHE A 9 -4.22 3.80 -13.83
N LEU A 10 -4.95 4.02 -12.72
CA LEU A 10 -4.71 3.32 -11.46
C LEU A 10 -4.94 1.81 -11.59
N ALA A 11 -5.97 1.40 -12.33
CA ALA A 11 -6.24 -0.01 -12.59
C ALA A 11 -5.09 -0.66 -13.37
N ALA A 12 -4.57 -0.01 -14.41
CA ALA A 12 -3.41 -0.52 -15.16
C ALA A 12 -2.14 -0.60 -14.28
N ARG A 13 -1.89 0.40 -13.44
CA ARG A 13 -0.76 0.39 -12.50
C ARG A 13 -0.89 -0.69 -11.42
N LEU A 14 -2.09 -0.87 -10.88
CA LEU A 14 -2.37 -1.92 -9.91
C LEU A 14 -2.23 -3.30 -10.55
N LEU A 15 -2.75 -3.49 -11.77
CA LEU A 15 -2.63 -4.75 -12.49
C LEU A 15 -1.16 -5.11 -12.76
N PHE A 16 -0.36 -4.15 -13.25
CA PHE A 16 1.06 -4.37 -13.49
C PHE A 16 1.84 -4.64 -12.20
N GLY A 17 1.60 -3.84 -11.16
CA GLY A 17 2.20 -4.04 -9.84
C GLY A 17 1.84 -5.38 -9.22
N ALA A 18 0.56 -5.77 -9.27
CA ALA A 18 0.09 -7.06 -8.77
C ALA A 18 0.72 -8.24 -9.53
N TYR A 19 0.81 -8.16 -10.86
CA TYR A 19 1.48 -9.19 -11.66
C TYR A 19 2.95 -9.36 -11.26
N VAL A 20 3.70 -8.24 -11.15
CA VAL A 20 5.11 -8.26 -10.74
C VAL A 20 5.28 -8.83 -9.33
N LEU A 21 4.49 -8.35 -8.37
CA LEU A 21 4.56 -8.82 -6.98
C LEU A 21 4.17 -10.30 -6.86
N LEU A 22 3.09 -10.74 -7.50
CA LEU A 22 2.70 -12.15 -7.51
C LEU A 22 3.78 -13.05 -8.12
N THR A 23 4.43 -12.59 -9.19
CA THR A 23 5.56 -13.31 -9.81
C THR A 23 6.72 -13.43 -8.83
N SER A 24 7.09 -12.32 -8.18
CA SER A 24 8.16 -12.25 -7.18
C SER A 24 7.88 -13.16 -5.97
N PHE A 25 6.68 -13.06 -5.38
CA PHE A 25 6.27 -13.92 -4.28
C PHE A 25 6.19 -15.39 -4.68
N TYR A 26 5.72 -15.73 -5.89
CA TYR A 26 5.74 -17.10 -6.38
C TYR A 26 7.17 -17.66 -6.40
N CYS A 27 8.11 -16.91 -6.98
CA CYS A 27 9.52 -17.31 -7.01
C CYS A 27 10.08 -17.52 -5.59
N LEU A 28 9.71 -16.66 -4.64
CA LEU A 28 10.10 -16.80 -3.24
C LEU A 28 9.50 -18.05 -2.59
N LEU A 29 8.22 -18.34 -2.84
CA LEU A 29 7.55 -19.54 -2.33
C LEU A 29 8.16 -20.83 -2.91
N VAL A 30 8.65 -20.80 -4.14
CA VAL A 30 9.40 -21.95 -4.69
C VAL A 30 10.76 -22.11 -4.00
N TYR A 31 11.40 -21.03 -3.57
CA TYR A 31 12.67 -21.09 -2.85
C TYR A 31 12.54 -21.64 -1.42
N ILE A 32 11.41 -21.43 -0.73
CA ILE A 32 11.22 -21.93 0.64
C ILE A 32 10.86 -23.43 0.59
N PRO A 33 11.66 -24.34 1.20
CA PRO A 33 11.46 -25.78 1.07
C PRO A 33 10.06 -26.27 1.46
N PHE A 34 9.54 -25.76 2.58
CA PHE A 34 8.20 -26.10 3.06
C PHE A 34 7.11 -25.75 2.03
N THR A 35 7.08 -24.52 1.53
CA THR A 35 6.04 -24.11 0.57
C THR A 35 6.22 -24.76 -0.79
N TYR A 36 7.45 -25.08 -1.20
CA TYR A 36 7.70 -25.81 -2.43
C TYR A 36 7.07 -27.21 -2.40
N HIS A 37 7.42 -28.01 -1.39
CA HIS A 37 6.93 -29.39 -1.29
C HIS A 37 5.44 -29.44 -0.95
N GLU A 38 4.96 -28.64 0.00
CA GLU A 38 3.58 -28.75 0.49
C GLU A 38 2.55 -28.01 -0.37
N LEU A 39 2.92 -26.90 -1.01
CA LEU A 39 1.96 -26.06 -1.78
C LEU A 39 2.16 -26.15 -3.29
N ILE A 40 3.41 -26.06 -3.75
CA ILE A 40 3.70 -25.93 -5.18
C ILE A 40 3.65 -27.29 -5.88
N GLU A 41 4.34 -28.30 -5.34
CA GLU A 41 4.37 -29.66 -5.92
C GLU A 41 3.00 -30.34 -5.87
N PHE A 42 2.28 -30.24 -4.74
CA PHE A 42 0.93 -30.80 -4.62
C PHE A 42 -0.18 -29.95 -5.24
N HIS A 43 0.15 -28.81 -5.83
CA HIS A 43 -0.83 -27.91 -6.47
C HIS A 43 -2.01 -27.51 -5.57
N LEU A 44 -1.76 -27.36 -4.26
CA LEU A 44 -2.81 -27.22 -3.24
C LEU A 44 -3.70 -26.00 -3.49
N LEU A 45 -3.11 -24.90 -3.97
CA LEU A 45 -3.82 -23.66 -4.29
C LEU A 45 -4.06 -23.55 -5.80
N GLY A 46 -5.24 -23.97 -6.26
CA GLY A 46 -5.57 -24.03 -7.69
C GLY A 46 -5.37 -22.71 -8.46
N TRP A 47 -5.63 -21.56 -7.83
CA TRP A 47 -5.41 -20.25 -8.45
C TRP A 47 -3.92 -19.90 -8.61
N VAL A 48 -3.06 -20.34 -7.68
CA VAL A 48 -1.60 -20.17 -7.76
C VAL A 48 -1.05 -21.03 -8.90
N THR A 49 -1.51 -22.27 -9.01
CA THR A 49 -1.15 -23.18 -10.11
C THR A 49 -1.66 -22.67 -11.47
N ALA A 50 -2.86 -22.10 -11.52
CA ALA A 50 -3.39 -21.46 -12.73
C ALA A 50 -2.55 -20.24 -13.14
N PHE A 51 -2.20 -19.37 -12.17
CA PHE A 51 -1.33 -18.23 -12.40
C PHE A 51 0.03 -18.66 -12.95
N ALA A 52 0.69 -19.65 -12.35
CA ALA A 52 1.99 -20.16 -12.82
C ALA A 52 1.95 -20.63 -14.28
N ARG A 53 0.90 -21.36 -14.66
CA ARG A 53 0.70 -21.86 -16.03
C ARG A 53 0.39 -20.74 -17.02
N LEU A 54 -0.44 -19.77 -16.63
CA LEU A 54 -0.87 -18.68 -17.50
C LEU A 54 0.07 -17.46 -17.48
N HIS A 55 1.08 -17.44 -16.60
CA HIS A 55 1.95 -16.29 -16.34
C HIS A 55 2.55 -15.64 -17.60
N HIS A 56 3.03 -16.46 -18.53
CA HIS A 56 3.66 -15.99 -19.77
C HIS A 56 2.63 -15.41 -20.77
N PHE A 57 1.39 -15.93 -20.79
CA PHE A 57 0.29 -15.34 -21.56
C PHE A 57 -0.21 -14.04 -20.93
N LEU A 58 -0.32 -14.01 -19.60
CA LEU A 58 -0.75 -12.83 -18.84
C LEU A 58 0.26 -11.67 -18.94
N PHE A 59 1.54 -11.96 -19.18
CA PHE A 59 2.58 -10.96 -19.35
C PHE A 59 2.18 -9.88 -20.37
N TRP A 60 1.74 -10.28 -21.57
CA TRP A 60 1.51 -9.37 -22.69
C TRP A 60 0.41 -8.32 -22.45
N PRO A 61 -0.84 -8.68 -22.07
CA PRO A 61 -1.86 -7.68 -21.79
C PRO A 61 -1.48 -6.79 -20.59
N VAL A 62 -0.83 -7.35 -19.57
CA VAL A 62 -0.40 -6.60 -18.39
C VAL A 62 0.70 -5.59 -18.76
N PHE A 63 1.70 -6.02 -19.54
CA PHE A 63 2.77 -5.17 -20.04
C PHE A 63 2.25 -4.08 -20.99
N ALA A 64 1.32 -4.41 -21.89
CA ALA A 64 0.65 -3.44 -22.75
C ALA A 64 -0.10 -2.37 -21.93
N SER A 65 -0.76 -2.77 -20.84
CA SER A 65 -1.41 -1.82 -19.93
C SER A 65 -0.40 -0.86 -19.27
N ALA A 66 0.78 -1.36 -18.87
CA ALA A 66 1.85 -0.53 -18.32
C ALA A 66 2.40 0.46 -19.36
N LEU A 67 2.65 0.00 -20.59
CA LEU A 67 3.07 0.88 -21.70
C LEU A 67 2.04 1.98 -21.99
N ALA A 68 0.74 1.66 -21.91
CA ALA A 68 -0.31 2.65 -22.08
C ALA A 68 -0.22 3.78 -21.05
N THR A 69 0.23 3.49 -19.82
CA THR A 69 0.39 4.49 -18.75
C THR A 69 1.60 5.43 -18.93
N ILE A 70 2.55 5.08 -19.80
CA ILE A 70 3.74 5.90 -20.13
C ILE A 70 3.78 6.30 -21.61
N ARG A 71 2.64 6.22 -22.31
CA ARG A 71 2.56 6.53 -23.75
C ARG A 71 3.08 7.93 -24.09
N GLY A 72 2.88 8.90 -23.20
CA GLY A 72 3.38 10.27 -23.37
C GLY A 72 4.91 10.35 -23.35
N ASP A 73 5.57 9.45 -22.62
CA ASP A 73 7.01 9.50 -22.36
C ASP A 73 7.86 9.17 -23.59
N PHE A 74 7.29 8.53 -24.61
CA PHE A 74 7.99 8.25 -25.87
C PHE A 74 8.32 9.51 -26.69
N ARG A 75 7.74 10.67 -26.33
CA ARG A 75 7.92 11.95 -27.05
C ARG A 75 8.56 13.05 -26.20
N THR A 76 8.97 12.74 -24.98
CA THR A 76 9.53 13.71 -24.02
C THR A 76 11.03 13.43 -23.80
N PRO A 77 11.73 14.22 -22.97
CA PRO A 77 13.11 13.91 -22.59
C PRO A 77 13.29 12.53 -21.92
N THR A 78 12.22 11.93 -21.38
CA THR A 78 12.22 10.57 -20.82
C THR A 78 12.12 9.45 -21.86
N ARG A 79 12.13 9.79 -23.17
CA ARG A 79 12.00 8.82 -24.28
C ARG A 79 12.98 7.66 -24.22
N ALA A 80 14.24 7.91 -23.82
CA ALA A 80 15.25 6.87 -23.78
C ALA A 80 14.91 5.80 -22.74
N ALA A 81 14.47 6.22 -21.54
CA ALA A 81 14.04 5.31 -20.49
C ALA A 81 12.74 4.57 -20.87
N ALA A 82 11.78 5.27 -21.50
CA ALA A 82 10.54 4.65 -21.99
C ALA A 82 10.81 3.57 -23.07
N TRP A 83 11.69 3.87 -24.04
CA TRP A 83 12.10 2.90 -25.06
C TRP A 83 12.91 1.75 -24.47
N ALA A 84 13.81 2.01 -23.52
CA ALA A 84 14.55 0.95 -22.84
C ALA A 84 13.61 0.00 -22.09
N PHE A 85 12.63 0.52 -21.35
CA PHE A 85 11.60 -0.27 -20.68
C PHE A 85 10.76 -1.07 -21.68
N ALA A 86 10.33 -0.44 -22.78
CA ALA A 86 9.55 -1.10 -23.83
C ALA A 86 10.31 -2.24 -24.50
N LEU A 87 11.56 -2.00 -24.90
CA LEU A 87 12.41 -2.98 -25.58
C LEU A 87 12.78 -4.13 -24.64
N PHE A 88 13.22 -3.82 -23.42
CA PHE A 88 13.56 -4.84 -22.43
C PHE A 88 12.35 -5.70 -22.08
N GLY A 89 11.19 -5.09 -21.86
CA GLY A 89 9.96 -5.84 -21.59
C GLY A 89 9.49 -6.68 -22.77
N ALA A 90 9.64 -6.20 -24.01
CA ALA A 90 9.34 -7.01 -25.20
C ALA A 90 10.27 -8.22 -25.32
N VAL A 91 11.58 -8.02 -25.14
CA VAL A 91 12.57 -9.13 -25.13
C VAL A 91 12.27 -10.12 -24.02
N ALA A 92 11.99 -9.64 -22.80
CA ALA A 92 11.60 -10.48 -21.68
C ALA A 92 10.30 -11.24 -21.95
N GLY A 93 9.31 -10.62 -22.58
CA GLY A 93 8.05 -11.26 -22.96
C GLY A 93 8.23 -12.38 -23.97
N PHE A 94 9.04 -12.15 -25.02
CA PHE A 94 9.39 -13.19 -25.98
C PHE A 94 10.18 -14.32 -25.31
N TRP A 95 11.13 -13.99 -24.44
CA TRP A 95 11.86 -14.99 -23.66
C TRP A 95 10.93 -15.82 -22.78
N LEU A 96 10.01 -15.20 -22.05
CA LEU A 96 9.02 -15.88 -21.19
C LEU A 96 8.05 -16.77 -21.99
N ALA A 97 7.74 -16.40 -23.24
CA ALA A 97 6.90 -17.21 -24.11
C ALA A 97 7.61 -18.50 -24.56
N LEU A 98 8.93 -18.45 -24.78
CA LEU A 98 9.75 -19.61 -25.15
C LEU A 98 10.18 -20.44 -23.92
N HIS A 99 10.41 -19.76 -22.80
CA HIS A 99 10.92 -20.33 -21.55
C HIS A 99 10.04 -19.86 -20.39
N PRO A 100 8.90 -20.53 -20.13
CA PRO A 100 8.01 -20.17 -19.03
C PRO A 100 8.74 -20.23 -17.69
N LEU A 101 8.98 -19.05 -17.09
CA LEU A 101 9.76 -18.93 -15.85
C LEU A 101 9.15 -19.78 -14.73
N LEU A 102 7.92 -19.49 -14.32
CA LEU A 102 7.33 -20.07 -13.10
C LEU A 102 7.25 -21.60 -13.09
N PRO A 103 6.81 -22.29 -14.17
CA PRO A 103 6.79 -23.75 -14.21
C PRO A 103 8.17 -24.41 -14.21
N SER A 104 9.23 -23.67 -14.58
CA SER A 104 10.60 -24.21 -14.68
C SER A 104 11.41 -24.10 -13.39
N LEU A 105 10.88 -23.37 -12.39
CA LEU A 105 11.59 -23.11 -11.13
C LEU A 105 11.68 -24.36 -10.26
N ARG A 106 12.78 -24.45 -9.50
CA ARG A 106 13.07 -25.53 -8.55
C ARG A 106 13.41 -24.94 -7.18
N ASN A 107 13.38 -25.76 -6.14
CA ASN A 107 13.81 -25.33 -4.81
C ASN A 107 15.33 -25.11 -4.74
N ASP A 108 15.80 -23.97 -5.24
CA ASP A 108 17.21 -23.61 -5.31
C ASP A 108 17.44 -22.09 -5.17
N SER A 109 18.71 -21.70 -5.16
CA SER A 109 19.08 -20.27 -5.04
C SER A 109 18.68 -19.44 -6.26
N TRP A 110 18.43 -20.06 -7.42
CA TRP A 110 17.94 -19.36 -8.59
C TRP A 110 16.52 -18.85 -8.39
N SER A 111 15.64 -19.64 -7.75
CA SER A 111 14.29 -19.18 -7.38
C SER A 111 14.31 -17.98 -6.44
N TYR A 112 15.25 -17.93 -5.50
CA TYR A 112 15.45 -16.74 -4.66
C TYR A 112 15.90 -15.54 -5.49
N LEU A 113 16.92 -15.70 -6.35
CA LEU A 113 17.39 -14.60 -7.21
C LEU A 113 16.29 -14.11 -8.16
N ALA A 114 15.52 -15.01 -8.76
CA ALA A 114 14.39 -14.70 -9.62
C ALA A 114 13.31 -13.90 -8.86
N SER A 115 13.09 -14.19 -7.57
CA SER A 115 12.18 -13.41 -6.73
C SER A 115 12.59 -11.94 -6.62
N LEU A 116 13.89 -11.65 -6.63
CA LEU A 116 14.41 -10.28 -6.57
C LEU A 116 14.40 -9.62 -7.95
N LEU A 117 14.86 -10.34 -8.99
CA LEU A 117 14.97 -9.80 -10.35
C LEU A 117 13.60 -9.46 -10.95
N THR A 118 12.57 -10.22 -10.61
CA THR A 118 11.20 -9.98 -11.11
C THR A 118 10.59 -8.67 -10.59
N LEU A 119 11.16 -8.04 -9.56
CA LEU A 119 10.78 -6.71 -9.09
C LEU A 119 11.29 -5.56 -9.97
N LEU A 120 12.36 -5.80 -10.76
CA LEU A 120 13.01 -4.76 -11.56
C LEU A 120 12.09 -4.03 -12.55
N PRO A 121 11.16 -4.69 -13.27
CA PRO A 121 10.24 -4.00 -14.18
C PRO A 121 9.38 -2.96 -13.47
N LEU A 122 8.96 -3.24 -12.23
CA LEU A 122 8.18 -2.29 -11.44
C LEU A 122 9.04 -1.08 -11.03
N LEU A 123 10.28 -1.31 -10.59
CA LEU A 123 11.22 -0.23 -10.29
C LEU A 123 11.56 0.62 -11.52
N ALA A 124 11.80 0.00 -12.67
CA ALA A 124 12.07 0.70 -13.92
C ALA A 124 10.92 1.63 -14.31
N LEU A 125 9.67 1.16 -14.16
CA LEU A 125 8.49 1.97 -14.39
C LEU A 125 8.40 3.17 -13.41
N CYS A 126 8.75 2.95 -12.13
CA CYS A 126 8.80 4.03 -11.14
C CYS A 126 9.87 5.08 -11.47
N VAL A 127 11.04 4.65 -11.94
CA VAL A 127 12.11 5.55 -12.37
C VAL A 127 11.62 6.44 -13.51
N ILE A 128 10.90 5.89 -14.49
CA ILE A 128 10.30 6.68 -15.57
C ILE A 128 9.33 7.73 -15.03
N ASP A 129 8.48 7.38 -14.06
CA ASP A 129 7.54 8.34 -13.45
C ASP A 129 8.25 9.46 -12.70
N VAL A 130 9.28 9.13 -11.92
CA VAL A 130 10.07 10.12 -11.20
C VAL A 130 10.76 11.05 -12.20
N LEU A 131 11.46 10.52 -13.20
CA LEU A 131 12.16 11.34 -14.20
C LEU A 131 11.19 12.28 -14.95
N ALA A 132 9.98 11.80 -15.27
CA ALA A 132 9.00 12.56 -16.02
C ALA A 132 8.30 13.64 -15.19
N CYS A 133 8.06 13.37 -13.90
CA CYS A 133 7.15 14.17 -13.09
C CYS A 133 7.81 14.83 -11.86
N TRP A 134 9.08 14.57 -11.57
CA TRP A 134 9.80 15.22 -10.47
C TRP A 134 9.73 16.75 -10.50
N PRO A 135 9.85 17.45 -11.65
CA PRO A 135 9.72 18.91 -11.67
C PRO A 135 8.37 19.41 -11.15
N ALA A 136 7.30 18.60 -11.24
CA ALA A 136 5.98 18.97 -10.73
C ALA A 136 5.91 19.00 -9.20
N ILE A 137 6.74 18.22 -8.48
CA ILE A 137 6.74 18.22 -7.01
C ILE A 137 7.22 19.56 -6.44
N ARG A 138 8.00 20.33 -7.21
CA ARG A 138 8.45 21.67 -6.81
C ARG A 138 7.32 22.70 -6.74
N ARG A 139 6.16 22.41 -7.35
CA ARG A 139 4.95 23.25 -7.32
C ARG A 139 4.06 22.94 -6.12
N VAL A 140 4.43 21.97 -5.27
CA VAL A 140 3.65 21.57 -4.10
C VAL A 140 4.00 22.49 -2.94
N ARG A 141 2.99 22.89 -2.15
CA ARG A 141 3.20 23.70 -0.96
C ARG A 141 3.87 22.88 0.15
N SER A 142 4.68 23.54 0.96
CA SER A 142 5.17 22.94 2.21
C SER A 142 4.05 22.95 3.24
N ALA A 143 3.80 21.82 3.91
CA ALA A 143 2.77 21.68 4.95
C ALA A 143 3.10 22.40 6.27
N SER A 144 4.22 23.13 6.35
CA SER A 144 4.73 23.66 7.63
C SER A 144 3.64 24.40 8.40
N GLY A 145 3.27 23.87 9.57
CA GLY A 145 2.27 24.46 10.46
C GLY A 145 0.81 24.04 10.24
N HIS A 146 0.53 23.06 9.38
CA HIS A 146 -0.82 22.53 9.10
C HIS A 146 -0.89 21.00 9.34
N ASP A 147 -0.77 20.60 10.61
CA ASP A 147 -0.73 19.19 11.03
C ASP A 147 -2.09 18.68 11.55
N TRP A 148 -3.04 19.57 11.85
CA TRP A 148 -4.36 19.22 12.36
C TRP A 148 -5.15 18.26 11.45
N PRO A 149 -5.14 18.41 10.11
CA PRO A 149 -5.82 17.45 9.24
C PRO A 149 -5.27 16.02 9.42
N ALA A 150 -3.94 15.87 9.54
CA ALA A 150 -3.28 14.58 9.73
C ALA A 150 -3.58 13.98 11.11
N PHE A 151 -3.57 14.80 12.15
CA PHE A 151 -3.97 14.38 13.49
C PHE A 151 -5.43 13.90 13.53
N LEU A 152 -6.34 14.68 12.95
CA LEU A 152 -7.76 14.34 12.94
C LEU A 152 -8.03 13.10 12.08
N ALA A 153 -7.33 12.94 10.95
CA ALA A 153 -7.40 11.75 10.12
C ALA A 153 -6.96 10.49 10.88
N SER A 154 -5.92 10.59 11.72
CA SER A 154 -5.49 9.49 12.59
C SER A 154 -6.58 9.07 13.57
N ILE A 155 -7.23 10.03 14.24
CA ILE A 155 -8.33 9.75 15.17
C ILE A 155 -9.53 9.14 14.43
N GLN A 156 -9.93 9.74 13.30
CA GLN A 156 -11.08 9.28 12.52
C GLN A 156 -10.86 7.87 11.96
N ALA A 157 -9.66 7.57 11.45
CA ALA A 157 -9.30 6.23 10.99
C ALA A 157 -9.36 5.21 12.14
N ALA A 158 -8.82 5.56 13.32
CA ALA A 158 -8.89 4.70 14.50
C ALA A 158 -10.33 4.39 14.91
N VAL A 159 -11.15 5.42 15.10
CA VAL A 159 -12.57 5.27 15.48
C VAL A 159 -13.34 4.45 14.44
N PHE A 160 -13.13 4.75 13.15
CA PHE A 160 -13.80 4.03 12.06
C PHE A 160 -13.46 2.53 12.07
N LEU A 161 -12.18 2.17 12.17
CA LEU A 161 -11.75 0.78 12.11
C LEU A 161 -12.12 0.01 13.38
N SER A 162 -11.99 0.62 14.55
CA SER A 162 -12.45 0.00 15.81
C SER A 162 -13.94 -0.24 15.80
N GLY A 163 -14.74 0.71 15.31
CA GLY A 163 -16.18 0.53 15.11
C GLY A 163 -16.50 -0.56 14.10
N LEU A 164 -15.80 -0.59 12.97
CA LEU A 164 -15.99 -1.62 11.94
C LEU A 164 -15.73 -3.03 12.48
N TYR A 165 -14.57 -3.26 13.09
CA TYR A 165 -14.22 -4.56 13.64
C TYR A 165 -15.13 -4.95 14.81
N PHE A 166 -15.54 -3.99 15.66
CA PHE A 166 -16.54 -4.26 16.70
C PHE A 166 -17.88 -4.74 16.11
N VAL A 167 -18.38 -4.09 15.06
CA VAL A 167 -19.61 -4.52 14.37
C VAL A 167 -19.43 -5.90 13.74
N LEU A 168 -18.29 -6.19 13.11
CA LEU A 168 -18.02 -7.50 12.52
C LEU A 168 -17.99 -8.61 13.57
N THR A 169 -17.30 -8.39 14.69
CA THR A 169 -17.27 -9.33 15.82
C THR A 169 -18.65 -9.53 16.41
N TRP A 170 -19.43 -8.47 16.56
CA TRP A 170 -20.81 -8.53 17.06
C TRP A 170 -21.76 -9.32 16.14
N LEU A 171 -21.65 -9.12 14.83
CA LEU A 171 -22.42 -9.89 13.85
C LEU A 171 -22.01 -11.37 13.86
N HIS A 172 -20.71 -11.63 13.94
CA HIS A 172 -20.18 -12.99 14.02
C HIS A 172 -20.65 -13.71 15.28
N SER A 173 -20.60 -13.06 16.45
CA SER A 173 -21.03 -13.65 17.73
C SER A 173 -22.52 -13.98 17.77
N ARG A 174 -23.36 -13.29 16.98
CA ARG A 174 -24.79 -13.65 16.84
C ARG A 174 -25.03 -14.87 15.97
N SER A 175 -24.11 -15.16 15.06
CA SER A 175 -24.19 -16.32 14.17
C SER A 175 -23.51 -17.57 14.75
N ALA A 176 -22.62 -17.39 15.73
CA ALA A 176 -21.96 -18.49 16.41
C ALA A 176 -22.87 -19.09 17.51
N ALA A 177 -22.77 -20.39 17.74
CA ALA A 177 -23.47 -21.08 18.84
C ALA A 177 -22.85 -20.80 20.24
N GLU A 178 -21.99 -19.78 20.32
CA GLU A 178 -21.27 -19.41 21.54
C GLU A 178 -22.10 -18.43 22.39
N PRO A 179 -21.92 -18.46 23.73
CA PRO A 179 -22.58 -17.51 24.61
C PRO A 179 -22.17 -16.07 24.24
N PRO A 180 -23.12 -15.12 24.21
CA PRO A 180 -22.81 -13.75 23.86
C PRO A 180 -21.90 -13.12 24.91
N PHE A 181 -20.91 -12.34 24.46
CA PHE A 181 -20.07 -11.53 25.36
C PHE A 181 -20.91 -10.73 26.35
N SER A 182 -20.46 -10.67 27.60
CA SER A 182 -20.98 -9.77 28.62
C SER A 182 -20.82 -8.30 28.21
N ALA A 183 -21.58 -7.40 28.82
CA ALA A 183 -21.45 -5.96 28.56
C ALA A 183 -20.03 -5.45 28.85
N THR A 184 -19.39 -5.96 29.90
CA THR A 184 -18.01 -5.61 30.29
C THR A 184 -17.00 -6.04 29.23
N GLU A 185 -17.10 -7.27 28.71
CA GLU A 185 -16.21 -7.77 27.65
C GLU A 185 -16.36 -6.98 26.35
N ARG A 186 -17.59 -6.57 26.00
CA ARG A 186 -17.83 -5.73 24.82
C ARG A 186 -17.17 -4.36 24.94
N ILE A 187 -17.35 -3.71 26.10
CA ILE A 187 -16.75 -2.39 26.37
C ILE A 187 -15.23 -2.51 26.39
N ALA A 188 -14.70 -3.54 27.06
CA ALA A 188 -13.27 -3.79 27.11
C ALA A 188 -12.70 -4.04 25.71
N SER A 189 -13.30 -4.94 24.92
CA SER A 189 -12.85 -5.24 23.55
C SER A 189 -12.87 -4.00 22.64
N LEU A 190 -13.94 -3.19 22.70
CA LEU A 190 -14.02 -1.94 21.95
C LEU A 190 -12.93 -0.95 22.40
N GLY A 191 -12.73 -0.80 23.72
CA GLY A 191 -11.71 0.07 24.30
C GLY A 191 -10.29 -0.34 23.88
N PHE A 192 -9.94 -1.62 24.04
CA PHE A 192 -8.63 -2.16 23.61
C PHE A 192 -8.42 -2.00 22.10
N SER A 193 -9.46 -2.27 21.30
CA SER A 193 -9.40 -2.06 19.85
C SER A 193 -9.16 -0.59 19.51
N LEU A 194 -9.85 0.34 20.16
CA LEU A 194 -9.70 1.77 19.95
C LEU A 194 -8.31 2.26 20.32
N VAL A 195 -7.82 1.91 21.51
CA VAL A 195 -6.47 2.32 21.96
C VAL A 195 -5.40 1.75 21.03
N SER A 196 -5.51 0.48 20.63
CA SER A 196 -4.55 -0.15 19.72
C SER A 196 -4.48 0.55 18.36
N HIS A 197 -5.64 0.88 17.77
CA HIS A 197 -5.67 1.62 16.52
C HIS A 197 -5.16 3.07 16.70
N MET A 198 -5.50 3.73 17.81
CA MET A 198 -5.00 5.08 18.11
C MET A 198 -3.48 5.10 18.20
N VAL A 199 -2.85 4.13 18.89
CA VAL A 199 -1.39 4.01 18.98
C VAL A 199 -0.75 3.94 17.59
N VAL A 200 -1.28 3.07 16.73
CA VAL A 200 -0.78 2.91 15.36
C VAL A 200 -0.91 4.20 14.56
N PHE A 201 -2.09 4.82 14.53
CA PHE A 201 -2.33 6.00 13.70
C PHE A 201 -1.67 7.27 14.26
N LEU A 202 -1.56 7.42 15.58
CA LEU A 202 -0.85 8.54 16.20
C LEU A 202 0.66 8.37 16.07
N GLY A 203 1.18 7.15 16.16
CA GLY A 203 2.59 6.86 15.84
C GLY A 203 2.94 7.19 14.39
N ALA A 204 2.06 6.84 13.44
CA ALA A 204 2.21 7.22 12.04
C ALA A 204 2.16 8.75 11.86
N PHE A 205 1.23 9.44 12.53
CA PHE A 205 1.13 10.90 12.54
C PHE A 205 2.43 11.56 13.05
N VAL A 206 2.96 11.12 14.19
CA VAL A 206 4.23 11.63 14.74
C VAL A 206 5.38 11.42 13.75
N SER A 207 5.43 10.27 13.08
CA SER A 207 6.44 9.99 12.05
C SER A 207 6.34 10.95 10.86
N VAL A 208 5.12 11.29 10.43
CA VAL A 208 4.87 12.30 9.39
C VAL A 208 5.29 13.69 9.87
N CYS A 209 4.95 14.10 11.09
CA CYS A 209 5.37 15.39 11.65
C CYS A 209 6.89 15.50 11.73
N LEU A 210 7.58 14.43 12.10
CA LEU A 210 9.04 14.37 12.07
C LEU A 210 9.58 14.53 10.65
N ALA A 211 9.02 13.81 9.68
CA ALA A 211 9.40 13.94 8.27
C ALA A 211 9.20 15.37 7.74
N ARG A 212 8.08 16.02 8.07
CA ARG A 212 7.81 17.42 7.73
C ARG A 212 8.77 18.39 8.39
N SER A 213 9.09 18.16 9.66
CA SER A 213 10.04 18.99 10.41
C SER A 213 11.44 18.91 9.79
N LEU A 214 11.91 17.70 9.48
CA LEU A 214 13.17 17.48 8.77
C LEU A 214 13.16 18.10 7.37
N ALA A 215 12.04 17.99 6.65
CA ALA A 215 11.88 18.59 5.34
C ALA A 215 11.95 20.14 5.38
N GLY A 216 11.35 20.75 6.41
CA GLY A 216 11.35 22.19 6.66
C GLY A 216 12.74 22.79 6.89
N MET A 217 13.73 21.97 7.29
CA MET A 217 15.11 22.40 7.44
C MET A 217 15.86 22.50 6.10
N SER A 218 15.28 22.03 5.01
CA SER A 218 15.91 22.01 3.69
C SER A 218 15.57 23.23 2.84
N ARG A 219 16.41 23.51 1.84
CA ARG A 219 16.15 24.57 0.83
C ARG A 219 14.93 24.29 -0.05
N ASN A 220 14.52 23.02 -0.17
CA ASN A 220 13.41 22.58 -1.01
C ASN A 220 12.51 21.63 -0.20
N PRO A 221 11.66 22.16 0.69
CA PRO A 221 10.92 21.35 1.66
C PRO A 221 9.94 20.37 1.02
N ALA A 222 9.17 20.78 -0.01
CA ALA A 222 8.14 19.92 -0.58
C ALA A 222 8.67 18.63 -1.26
N PRO A 223 9.71 18.68 -2.12
CA PRO A 223 10.34 17.45 -2.64
C PRO A 223 10.89 16.53 -1.54
N LEU A 224 11.49 17.09 -0.49
CA LEU A 224 12.06 16.31 0.60
C LEU A 224 10.97 15.70 1.48
N GLU A 225 9.89 16.44 1.79
CA GLU A 225 8.71 15.91 2.49
C GLU A 225 8.15 14.71 1.74
N PHE A 226 7.92 14.85 0.43
CA PHE A 226 7.41 13.75 -0.40
C PHE A 226 8.35 12.54 -0.36
N LEU A 227 9.66 12.74 -0.51
CA LEU A 227 10.63 11.65 -0.45
C LEU A 227 10.64 10.95 0.91
N LEU A 228 10.62 11.71 2.01
CA LEU A 228 10.56 11.15 3.36
C LEU A 228 9.26 10.38 3.59
N CYS A 229 8.12 10.85 3.08
CA CYS A 229 6.87 10.09 3.11
C CYS A 229 6.96 8.80 2.29
N VAL A 230 7.63 8.79 1.12
CA VAL A 230 7.90 7.57 0.34
C VAL A 230 8.80 6.60 1.14
N VAL A 231 9.82 7.11 1.83
CA VAL A 231 10.69 6.30 2.70
C VAL A 231 9.90 5.70 3.86
N LEU A 232 9.04 6.48 4.53
CA LEU A 232 8.16 5.98 5.58
C LEU A 232 7.21 4.89 5.05
N ALA A 233 6.64 5.07 3.84
CA ALA A 233 5.82 4.06 3.19
C ALA A 233 6.62 2.79 2.84
N ALA A 234 7.89 2.94 2.43
CA ALA A 234 8.77 1.80 2.17
C ALA A 234 9.11 1.04 3.46
N ALA A 235 9.36 1.75 4.56
CA ALA A 235 9.59 1.16 5.87
C ALA A 235 8.35 0.43 6.41
N ALA A 236 7.15 1.01 6.24
CA ALA A 236 5.89 0.34 6.56
C ALA A 236 5.68 -0.91 5.69
N GLY A 237 5.99 -0.82 4.39
CA GLY A 237 5.97 -1.97 3.47
C GLY A 237 6.95 -3.07 3.89
N PHE A 238 8.18 -2.72 4.27
CA PHE A 238 9.16 -3.64 4.83
C PHE A 238 8.60 -4.33 6.08
N ALA A 239 8.09 -3.58 7.05
CA ALA A 239 7.54 -4.14 8.29
C ALA A 239 6.36 -5.08 8.01
N ALA A 240 5.47 -4.72 7.08
CA ALA A 240 4.34 -5.55 6.68
C ALA A 240 4.80 -6.86 5.99
N VAL A 241 5.71 -6.78 5.01
CA VAL A 241 6.23 -7.98 4.33
C VAL A 241 7.00 -8.85 5.30
N ARG A 242 7.93 -8.27 6.07
CA ARG A 242 8.81 -8.99 6.99
C ARG A 242 8.05 -9.61 8.17
N GLY A 243 7.13 -8.85 8.77
CA GLY A 243 6.43 -9.20 9.99
C GLY A 243 5.14 -9.99 9.77
N LEU A 244 4.44 -9.77 8.65
CA LEU A 244 3.18 -10.46 8.35
C LEU A 244 3.40 -11.61 7.35
N ILE A 245 3.99 -11.34 6.19
CA ILE A 245 4.07 -12.31 5.10
C ILE A 245 5.20 -13.32 5.34
N LEU A 246 6.43 -12.85 5.55
CA LEU A 246 7.59 -13.73 5.67
C LEU A 246 7.59 -14.53 6.96
N SER A 247 7.09 -13.93 8.06
CA SER A 247 6.85 -14.66 9.32
C SER A 247 5.83 -15.79 9.16
N ALA A 248 4.79 -15.61 8.35
CA ALA A 248 3.77 -16.64 8.12
C ALA A 248 4.31 -17.87 7.36
N VAL A 249 5.40 -17.68 6.59
CA VAL A 249 6.08 -18.76 5.86
C VAL A 249 7.38 -19.19 6.51
N SER A 250 7.62 -18.73 7.75
CA SER A 250 8.82 -19.00 8.55
C SER A 250 10.15 -18.65 7.87
N LEU A 251 10.16 -17.72 6.90
CA LEU A 251 11.38 -17.24 6.28
C LEU A 251 11.98 -16.11 7.13
N SER A 252 13.22 -16.31 7.59
CA SER A 252 13.93 -15.37 8.48
C SER A 252 15.39 -15.13 8.05
N GLY A 253 16.07 -14.21 8.74
CA GLY A 253 17.45 -13.83 8.47
C GLY A 253 17.62 -12.84 7.30
N ALA A 254 18.88 -12.60 6.91
CA ALA A 254 19.24 -11.53 5.97
C ALA A 254 18.56 -11.65 4.59
N ARG A 255 18.28 -12.87 4.12
CA ARG A 255 17.56 -13.09 2.85
C ARG A 255 16.11 -12.61 2.93
N ALA A 256 15.46 -12.83 4.08
CA ALA A 256 14.10 -12.33 4.34
C ALA A 256 14.10 -10.81 4.41
N ASP A 257 15.08 -10.22 5.11
CA ASP A 257 15.21 -8.77 5.27
C ASP A 257 15.45 -8.08 3.91
N LEU A 258 16.34 -8.62 3.07
CA LEU A 258 16.61 -8.09 1.73
C LEU A 258 15.36 -8.15 0.84
N PHE A 259 14.66 -9.29 0.82
CA PHE A 259 13.42 -9.42 0.04
C PHE A 259 12.36 -8.43 0.50
N ALA A 260 12.13 -8.34 1.83
CA ALA A 260 11.15 -7.41 2.40
C ALA A 260 11.50 -5.95 2.10
N LEU A 261 12.79 -5.60 2.12
CA LEU A 261 13.27 -4.24 1.85
C LEU A 261 12.98 -3.87 0.40
N LEU A 262 13.37 -4.73 -0.54
CA LEU A 262 13.14 -4.50 -1.97
C LEU A 262 11.64 -4.46 -2.30
N CYS A 263 10.83 -5.34 -1.70
CA CYS A 263 9.39 -5.32 -1.86
C CYS A 263 8.76 -4.02 -1.31
N GLY A 264 9.17 -3.58 -0.13
CA GLY A 264 8.73 -2.32 0.47
C GLY A 264 9.07 -1.11 -0.40
N ILE A 265 10.30 -1.03 -0.90
CA ILE A 265 10.75 0.00 -1.84
C ILE A 265 9.91 -0.04 -3.13
N CYS A 266 9.64 -1.21 -3.68
CA CYS A 266 8.84 -1.36 -4.90
C CYS A 266 7.41 -0.85 -4.72
N VAL A 267 6.74 -1.25 -3.65
CA VAL A 267 5.36 -0.82 -3.36
C VAL A 267 5.29 0.69 -3.13
N ALA A 268 6.20 1.23 -2.31
CA ALA A 268 6.24 2.65 -2.01
C ALA A 268 6.60 3.51 -3.24
N SER A 269 7.56 3.05 -4.06
CA SER A 269 7.95 3.75 -5.29
C SER A 269 6.84 3.68 -6.34
N ALA A 270 6.12 2.56 -6.45
CA ALA A 270 4.99 2.42 -7.37
C ALA A 270 3.84 3.36 -6.99
N LEU A 271 3.55 3.45 -5.69
CA LEU A 271 2.59 4.42 -5.16
C LEU A 271 3.05 5.87 -5.41
N GLY A 272 4.31 6.17 -5.12
CA GLY A 272 4.92 7.49 -5.33
C GLY A 272 4.94 7.91 -6.80
N GLY A 273 5.31 7.02 -7.72
CA GLY A 273 5.31 7.28 -9.16
C GLY A 273 3.90 7.53 -9.70
N ALA A 274 2.92 6.72 -9.29
CA ALA A 274 1.52 6.93 -9.63
C ALA A 274 0.97 8.26 -9.06
N ALA A 275 1.35 8.59 -7.82
CA ALA A 275 1.03 9.86 -7.17
C ALA A 275 1.58 11.05 -7.97
N LEU A 276 2.84 11.01 -8.39
CA LEU A 276 3.46 12.07 -9.19
C LEU A 276 2.72 12.25 -10.52
N ARG A 277 2.39 11.16 -11.22
CA ARG A 277 1.64 11.21 -12.49
C ARG A 277 0.26 11.84 -12.35
N ILE A 278 -0.47 11.49 -11.29
CA ILE A 278 -1.81 12.04 -11.01
C ILE A 278 -1.75 13.54 -10.74
N ASN A 279 -0.69 14.02 -10.09
CA ASN A 279 -0.55 15.43 -9.70
C ASN A 279 0.20 16.29 -10.73
N ALA A 280 0.98 15.70 -11.64
CA ALA A 280 1.73 16.44 -12.65
C ALA A 280 0.86 17.31 -13.58
N GLY A 281 -0.39 16.86 -13.82
CA GLY A 281 -1.37 17.55 -14.66
C GLY A 281 -2.42 18.34 -13.89
N ARG A 282 -2.19 18.68 -12.61
CA ARG A 282 -3.07 19.58 -11.85
C ARG A 282 -2.62 21.03 -12.03
N GLU A 283 -3.59 21.92 -12.22
CA GLU A 283 -3.37 23.38 -12.24
C GLU A 283 -3.25 23.93 -10.81
N GLU A 284 -4.03 23.38 -9.88
CA GLU A 284 -3.96 23.72 -8.47
C GLU A 284 -2.75 23.07 -7.78
N GLU A 285 -2.03 23.85 -6.99
CA GLU A 285 -0.92 23.39 -6.16
C GLU A 285 -1.44 22.36 -5.14
N ALA A 286 -0.78 21.20 -5.08
CA ALA A 286 -1.12 20.23 -4.04
C ALA A 286 -0.71 20.78 -2.66
N PRO A 287 -1.45 20.45 -1.58
CA PRO A 287 -1.27 21.13 -0.29
C PRO A 287 0.03 20.72 0.42
N ASN A 288 0.45 19.46 0.27
CA ASN A 288 1.67 18.93 0.89
C ASN A 288 2.13 17.59 0.28
N GLY A 289 3.36 17.19 0.58
CA GLY A 289 3.97 15.95 0.07
C GLY A 289 3.23 14.68 0.47
N LEU A 290 2.70 14.60 1.70
CA LEU A 290 1.91 13.46 2.16
C LEU A 290 0.64 13.26 1.30
N LEU A 291 -0.11 14.34 1.04
CA LEU A 291 -1.33 14.28 0.23
C LEU A 291 -1.05 13.91 -1.22
N VAL A 292 0.10 14.31 -1.76
CA VAL A 292 0.54 13.84 -3.07
C VAL A 292 0.70 12.32 -3.04
N LEU A 293 1.46 11.78 -2.08
CA LEU A 293 1.68 10.33 -1.96
C LEU A 293 0.38 9.54 -1.77
N LEU A 294 -0.55 10.03 -0.95
CA LEU A 294 -1.84 9.38 -0.69
C LEU A 294 -2.85 9.55 -1.83
N SER A 295 -2.58 10.43 -2.79
CA SER A 295 -3.52 10.75 -3.86
C SER A 295 -4.00 9.57 -4.70
N PRO A 296 -3.24 8.49 -4.95
CA PRO A 296 -3.75 7.29 -5.64
C PRO A 296 -4.81 6.55 -4.83
N LEU A 297 -4.68 6.58 -3.50
CA LEU A 297 -5.48 5.80 -2.54
C LEU A 297 -6.72 6.56 -2.06
N ALA A 298 -6.68 7.88 -2.10
CA ALA A 298 -7.78 8.75 -1.69
C ALA A 298 -8.85 8.91 -2.78
N PRO A 299 -10.11 9.21 -2.42
CA PRO A 299 -11.14 9.57 -3.40
C PRO A 299 -10.71 10.78 -4.26
N PRO A 300 -11.18 10.90 -5.51
CA PRO A 300 -10.93 12.08 -6.34
C PRO A 300 -11.38 13.39 -5.67
N PRO A 301 -10.64 14.50 -5.80
CA PRO A 301 -10.95 15.76 -5.11
C PRO A 301 -12.39 16.25 -5.37
N ARG A 302 -12.86 16.09 -6.62
CA ARG A 302 -14.20 16.50 -7.09
C ARG A 302 -15.30 15.47 -6.83
N PHE A 303 -15.08 14.47 -5.97
CA PHE A 303 -16.15 13.55 -5.57
C PHE A 303 -17.22 14.28 -4.76
N SER A 304 -18.48 14.06 -5.14
CA SER A 304 -19.65 14.52 -4.39
C SER A 304 -19.68 13.91 -2.99
N SER A 305 -20.41 14.52 -2.07
CA SER A 305 -20.60 13.99 -0.70
C SER A 305 -21.14 12.55 -0.72
N ALA A 306 -22.12 12.27 -1.60
CA ALA A 306 -22.63 10.92 -1.80
C ALA A 306 -21.56 9.94 -2.28
N GLY A 307 -20.69 10.36 -3.22
CA GLY A 307 -19.57 9.54 -3.70
C GLY A 307 -18.54 9.23 -2.61
N ARG A 308 -18.27 10.18 -1.70
CA ARG A 308 -17.39 9.96 -0.54
C ARG A 308 -18.00 8.97 0.46
N VAL A 309 -19.30 9.06 0.72
CA VAL A 309 -20.02 8.09 1.56
C VAL A 309 -19.99 6.70 0.93
N ALA A 310 -20.29 6.59 -0.37
CA ALA A 310 -20.22 5.32 -1.09
C ALA A 310 -18.82 4.70 -1.04
N TRP A 311 -17.76 5.52 -1.10
CA TRP A 311 -16.38 5.04 -1.02
C TRP A 311 -16.06 4.43 0.35
N ILE A 312 -16.37 5.13 1.45
CA ILE A 312 -16.05 4.62 2.81
C ILE A 312 -16.95 3.44 3.20
N VAL A 313 -18.21 3.43 2.77
CA VAL A 313 -19.11 2.27 2.93
C VAL A 313 -18.59 1.09 2.10
N GLY A 314 -18.14 1.33 0.86
CA GLY A 314 -17.52 0.30 0.02
C GLY A 314 -16.28 -0.31 0.68
N LEU A 315 -15.43 0.50 1.31
CA LEU A 315 -14.29 0.02 2.08
C LEU A 315 -14.73 -0.87 3.27
N ALA A 316 -15.72 -0.43 4.04
CA ALA A 316 -16.25 -1.20 5.17
C ALA A 316 -16.83 -2.55 4.71
N VAL A 317 -17.65 -2.55 3.65
CA VAL A 317 -18.28 -3.76 3.09
C VAL A 317 -17.22 -4.72 2.54
N ALA A 318 -16.23 -4.22 1.78
CA ALA A 318 -15.16 -5.05 1.23
C ALA A 318 -14.31 -5.67 2.34
N THR A 319 -13.91 -4.87 3.33
CA THR A 319 -13.13 -5.33 4.50
C THR A 319 -13.90 -6.38 5.29
N GLY A 320 -15.19 -6.15 5.55
CA GLY A 320 -16.06 -7.10 6.23
C GLY A 320 -16.24 -8.40 5.46
N ALA A 321 -16.54 -8.32 4.15
CA ALA A 321 -16.75 -9.49 3.30
C ALA A 321 -15.50 -10.38 3.23
N ILE A 322 -14.31 -9.78 3.11
CA ILE A 322 -13.05 -10.54 3.10
C ILE A 322 -12.79 -11.15 4.47
N THR A 323 -12.92 -10.36 5.55
CA THR A 323 -12.67 -10.83 6.93
C THR A 323 -13.55 -12.05 7.28
N LEU A 324 -14.84 -11.99 6.94
CA LEU A 324 -15.81 -13.05 7.23
C LEU A 324 -15.59 -14.30 6.36
N ARG A 325 -15.06 -14.18 5.15
CA ARG A 325 -14.76 -15.33 4.26
C ARG A 325 -13.39 -15.93 4.50
N ALA A 326 -12.43 -15.13 4.95
CA ALA A 326 -11.06 -15.54 5.18
C ALA A 326 -10.86 -16.27 6.52
N SER A 327 -11.91 -16.78 7.17
CA SER A 327 -11.82 -17.50 8.45
C SER A 327 -11.69 -19.02 8.32
N VAL A 328 -11.69 -19.57 7.09
CA VAL A 328 -11.90 -21.02 6.84
C VAL A 328 -10.60 -21.83 6.61
N MET A 329 -9.41 -21.21 6.56
CA MET A 329 -8.12 -21.90 6.26
C MET A 329 -6.94 -21.26 7.01
N ASP A 330 -5.81 -21.97 7.15
CA ASP A 330 -4.66 -21.44 7.92
C ASP A 330 -3.96 -20.23 7.26
N TRP A 331 -3.85 -20.22 5.93
CA TRP A 331 -3.31 -19.07 5.16
C TRP A 331 -4.26 -17.86 5.09
N ASN A 332 -5.48 -18.09 5.53
CA ASN A 332 -6.60 -17.17 5.43
C ASN A 332 -6.46 -16.07 6.52
N TYR A 333 -5.77 -16.38 7.63
CA TYR A 333 -5.33 -15.39 8.62
C TYR A 333 -4.31 -14.38 8.08
N LEU A 334 -3.42 -14.79 7.15
CA LEU A 334 -2.53 -13.84 6.45
C LEU A 334 -3.35 -12.88 5.59
N ILE A 335 -4.35 -13.38 4.87
CA ILE A 335 -5.27 -12.55 4.07
C ILE A 335 -6.02 -11.56 4.96
N GLN A 336 -6.48 -11.96 6.15
CA GLN A 336 -7.11 -11.06 7.11
C GLN A 336 -6.15 -9.94 7.56
N LYS A 337 -4.90 -10.27 7.92
CA LYS A 337 -3.87 -9.28 8.29
C LYS A 337 -3.56 -8.30 7.17
N LEU A 338 -3.39 -8.78 5.94
CA LEU A 338 -3.15 -7.94 4.76
C LEU A 338 -4.35 -7.04 4.45
N THR A 339 -5.56 -7.55 4.63
CA THR A 339 -6.80 -6.79 4.46
C THR A 339 -6.92 -5.69 5.51
N ALA A 340 -6.58 -5.98 6.78
CA ALA A 340 -6.53 -4.99 7.84
C ALA A 340 -5.52 -3.89 7.54
N ALA A 341 -4.30 -4.25 7.12
CA ALA A 341 -3.27 -3.28 6.73
C ALA A 341 -3.72 -2.41 5.54
N ALA A 342 -4.37 -3.00 4.52
CA ALA A 342 -4.92 -2.24 3.40
C ALA A 342 -6.04 -1.28 3.86
N ALA A 343 -6.95 -1.74 4.73
CA ALA A 343 -8.02 -0.92 5.29
C ALA A 343 -7.47 0.24 6.12
N TRP A 344 -6.37 0.03 6.86
CA TRP A 344 -5.68 1.10 7.60
C TRP A 344 -5.22 2.22 6.69
N VAL A 345 -4.47 1.88 5.63
CA VAL A 345 -3.94 2.89 4.69
C VAL A 345 -5.07 3.59 3.94
N LEU A 346 -6.10 2.85 3.49
CA LEU A 346 -7.23 3.40 2.74
C LEU A 346 -8.11 4.31 3.60
N ALA A 347 -8.42 3.92 4.84
CA ALA A 347 -9.19 4.75 5.77
C ALA A 347 -8.43 6.05 6.10
N PHE A 348 -7.13 5.95 6.41
CA PHE A 348 -6.31 7.13 6.67
C PHE A 348 -6.24 8.06 5.46
N ALA A 349 -5.99 7.53 4.25
CA ALA A 349 -5.96 8.31 3.02
C ALA A 349 -7.29 9.03 2.75
N PHE A 350 -8.43 8.37 3.02
CA PHE A 350 -9.76 8.97 2.92
C PHE A 350 -9.92 10.15 3.88
N PHE A 351 -9.74 9.93 5.18
CA PHE A 351 -9.94 10.98 6.17
C PHE A 351 -8.96 12.15 5.97
N GLN A 352 -7.70 11.86 5.64
CA GLN A 352 -6.69 12.89 5.37
C GLN A 352 -7.07 13.77 4.16
N SER A 353 -7.51 13.15 3.06
CA SER A 353 -7.92 13.90 1.86
C SER A 353 -9.20 14.73 2.06
N THR A 354 -10.09 14.30 2.96
CA THR A 354 -11.35 14.98 3.25
C THR A 354 -11.20 16.10 4.28
N GLY A 355 -10.32 15.92 5.26
CA GLY A 355 -10.01 16.93 6.28
C GLY A 355 -9.30 18.15 5.71
N GLU A 356 -8.32 17.94 4.80
CA GLU A 356 -7.57 19.05 4.18
C GLU A 356 -8.48 20.02 3.42
N ALA A 357 -9.48 19.50 2.71
CA ALA A 357 -10.42 20.32 1.93
C ALA A 357 -11.27 21.26 2.81
N ARG A 358 -11.24 21.10 4.14
CA ARG A 358 -12.03 21.85 5.12
C ARG A 358 -11.17 22.64 6.11
N ALA A 359 -9.85 22.59 6.01
CA ALA A 359 -8.95 23.20 6.98
C ALA A 359 -8.90 24.73 6.83
N THR A 360 -9.25 25.46 7.89
CA THR A 360 -9.18 26.94 7.98
C THR A 360 -8.49 27.44 9.26
N ARG A 361 -7.98 26.52 10.10
CA ARG A 361 -7.44 26.84 11.43
C ARG A 361 -5.91 26.77 11.45
N SER A 362 -5.31 27.64 12.25
CA SER A 362 -3.91 27.60 12.67
C SER A 362 -3.73 26.67 13.88
N ASP A 363 -2.70 25.82 13.85
CA ASP A 363 -2.61 24.66 14.75
C ASP A 363 -1.60 24.83 15.90
N PRO A 364 -1.96 24.48 17.16
CA PRO A 364 -1.02 24.38 18.26
C PRO A 364 -0.32 23.00 18.25
N LEU A 365 0.70 22.83 17.40
CA LEU A 365 1.49 21.59 17.27
C LEU A 365 1.91 20.95 18.61
N PRO A 366 2.37 21.70 19.65
CA PRO A 366 2.72 21.10 20.93
C PRO A 366 1.56 20.37 21.62
N LEU A 367 0.33 20.88 21.48
CA LEU A 367 -0.87 20.26 22.05
C LEU A 367 -1.21 18.95 21.33
N LEU A 368 -1.02 18.90 20.00
CA LEU A 368 -1.25 17.70 19.19
C LEU A 368 -0.25 16.60 19.52
N LEU A 369 1.03 16.97 19.71
CA LEU A 369 2.07 16.03 20.13
C LEU A 369 1.81 15.54 21.56
N ALA A 370 1.43 16.41 22.49
CA ALA A 370 1.07 16.02 23.85
C ALA A 370 -0.12 15.04 23.88
N GLY A 371 -1.17 15.30 23.10
CA GLY A 371 -2.31 14.38 22.97
C GLY A 371 -1.92 13.03 22.34
N SER A 372 -1.01 13.05 21.36
CA SER A 372 -0.49 11.83 20.72
C SER A 372 0.34 10.98 21.69
N LEU A 373 1.25 11.63 22.44
CA LEU A 373 2.07 10.99 23.46
C LEU A 373 1.24 10.45 24.62
N PHE A 374 0.17 11.15 25.03
CA PHE A 374 -0.76 10.63 26.02
C PHE A 374 -1.46 9.36 25.54
N GLY A 375 -1.91 9.33 24.27
CA GLY A 375 -2.50 8.12 23.68
C GLY A 375 -1.52 6.94 23.62
N LEU A 376 -0.25 7.20 23.32
CA LEU A 376 0.82 6.20 23.35
C LEU A 376 1.13 5.70 24.77
N ALA A 377 1.20 6.62 25.75
CA ALA A 377 1.45 6.27 27.14
C ALA A 377 0.30 5.48 27.78
N ALA A 378 -0.96 5.78 27.40
CA ALA A 378 -2.12 5.03 27.85
C ALA A 378 -2.06 3.55 27.43
N TYR A 379 -1.48 3.24 26.27
CA TYR A 379 -1.24 1.86 25.86
C TYR A 379 -0.15 1.17 26.67
N GLY A 380 0.95 1.87 26.96
CA GLY A 380 2.03 1.33 27.79
C GLY A 380 1.64 1.05 29.26
N GLY A 381 0.50 1.57 29.73
CA GLY A 381 -0.08 1.21 31.03
C GLY A 381 -1.14 0.10 30.99
N LEU A 382 -1.45 -0.43 29.79
CA LEU A 382 -2.38 -1.55 29.59
C LEU A 382 -1.65 -2.90 29.38
N GLU A 383 -0.36 -2.87 29.08
CA GLU A 383 0.58 -4.01 29.18
C GLU A 383 1.07 -4.15 30.63
#